data_AF-A0AA40BBI7-F1
#
_entry.id   AF-A0AA40BBI7-F1
#
_cell.length_a   1.000
_cell.length_b   1.000
_cell.length_c   1.000
_cell.angle_alpha   90.00
_cell.angle_beta   90.00
_cell.angle_gamma   90.00
#
_symmetry.space_group_name_H-M   'P 1'
#
loop_
_entity.id
_entity.type
_entity.pdbx_description
1 polymer ?
#
loop_
_entity_poly.entity_id
_entity_poly.type
_entity_poly.pdbx_seq_one_letter_code
_entity_poly.pdbx_strand_id
1 'polypeptide(L)'
;MSRSPTTYLSKLSLEGTPSPKEPDSHMQPPQQSPSVHGSAQYSDESDWDDDEETRDTVSSPMGLKYNIAHLSDRTQKVVRGLFNAQDPPRISLELCGIKEDDPDGEGVFYAFQMHEVAPCSIRIGSRNSKRFSIPKCECPDARYRHIRPCKHLIWLFDRISKLALYDHDPDSHLTLTELGYPEELGDPFRQISEIRLDVLVDSLYCDTTAPNSDTAPPNPARIRQAREIVAAVAGVQPRDVDGYRLDLENSYISGAPVVRHGDVEATLFSLILASHSLAACLRAELSASDPAVDPFRVIQHRALRIISELDDYSAALKDSAVAAARRAQGKEAEGPRNVSWAASQIRHCVSQIERTVSRGSHPLADSARASAARALVGILLAVANHNVDSHAGDSVDNRNLYMCLLGNHDTGFVYSALDTLVDQSQFIEELEDVMDLLGRSGAPASYVANMRGLITRMRSHTADSGRRSSGNFTAGAVVPRSRTPVLEPSAGHSQAPDPGPSGRSSRPSNTGSGNTVHFLTPEVPASMSRGRGRGRGNRTGGAGSKRSVSGSGQDRGRGSKRAR
;
A
#
# COMPACT_ATOMS: atom_id res chain seq x y z
N MET A 1 29.92 -23.29 -36.79
CA MET A 1 30.08 -21.84 -36.56
C MET A 1 28.78 -21.18 -36.96
N SER A 2 28.15 -20.46 -36.04
CA SER A 2 26.83 -19.85 -36.22
C SER A 2 26.86 -18.49 -35.54
N ARG A 3 26.37 -17.42 -36.16
CA ARG A 3 26.52 -16.03 -35.66
C ARG A 3 25.29 -15.58 -34.87
N SER A 4 25.53 -14.86 -33.78
CA SER A 4 24.48 -14.33 -32.89
C SER A 4 23.75 -13.12 -33.47
N PRO A 5 22.45 -12.93 -33.20
CA PRO A 5 21.67 -11.78 -33.66
C PRO A 5 21.76 -10.59 -32.69
N THR A 6 22.89 -9.90 -32.65
CA THR A 6 23.11 -8.69 -31.82
C THR A 6 23.62 -7.51 -32.63
N THR A 7 22.99 -7.26 -33.79
CA THR A 7 23.34 -6.14 -34.68
C THR A 7 22.07 -5.62 -35.35
N TYR A 8 21.39 -4.64 -34.72
CA TYR A 8 20.52 -3.63 -35.37
C TYR A 8 19.83 -2.62 -34.41
N LEU A 9 20.31 -2.42 -33.16
CA LEU A 9 19.79 -1.39 -32.24
C LEU A 9 20.87 -0.37 -31.83
N SER A 10 21.43 0.32 -32.82
CA SER A 10 22.36 1.44 -32.59
C SER A 10 22.18 2.50 -33.70
N LYS A 11 21.01 3.16 -33.71
CA LYS A 11 20.70 4.29 -34.60
C LYS A 11 19.43 5.07 -34.21
N LEU A 12 19.46 5.72 -33.04
CA LEU A 12 18.60 6.86 -32.70
C LEU A 12 19.43 7.87 -31.90
N SER A 13 20.35 8.57 -32.58
CA SER A 13 20.93 9.82 -32.03
C SER A 13 20.02 10.97 -32.46
N LEU A 14 19.66 11.85 -31.52
CA LEU A 14 18.89 13.07 -31.78
C LEU A 14 19.82 14.30 -31.73
N GLU A 15 20.73 14.36 -32.70
CA GLU A 15 21.51 15.56 -33.01
C GLU A 15 20.91 16.22 -34.24
N GLY A 16 20.53 17.50 -34.14
CA GLY A 16 19.77 18.21 -35.19
C GLY A 16 20.12 19.69 -35.32
N THR A 17 21.19 19.99 -36.06
CA THR A 17 21.62 21.34 -36.50
C THR A 17 22.45 21.22 -37.81
N PRO A 18 22.85 22.32 -38.51
CA PRO A 18 22.46 23.73 -38.36
C PRO A 18 21.46 24.12 -39.49
N SER A 19 21.54 25.12 -40.39
CA SER A 19 22.46 26.21 -40.77
C SER A 19 21.81 27.08 -41.88
N PRO A 20 22.34 28.24 -42.34
CA PRO A 20 23.06 29.34 -41.67
C PRO A 20 22.43 30.74 -41.95
N LYS A 21 22.94 31.82 -41.33
CA LYS A 21 23.12 33.15 -42.00
C LYS A 21 23.87 34.19 -41.14
N GLU A 22 24.98 34.67 -41.69
CA GLU A 22 25.71 35.92 -41.43
C GLU A 22 25.86 36.64 -42.81
N PRO A 23 26.41 37.88 -42.95
CA PRO A 23 27.17 38.72 -42.00
C PRO A 23 26.47 40.10 -41.76
N ASP A 24 26.99 41.11 -41.05
CA ASP A 24 28.24 41.86 -41.29
C ASP A 24 28.72 42.71 -40.07
N SER A 25 29.74 43.54 -40.29
CA SER A 25 30.74 43.98 -39.31
C SER A 25 30.82 45.51 -39.11
N HIS A 26 31.35 45.99 -37.97
CA HIS A 26 32.27 47.16 -37.89
C HIS A 26 32.94 47.37 -36.50
N MET A 27 33.72 48.45 -36.37
CA MET A 27 34.91 48.65 -35.50
C MET A 27 34.73 49.49 -34.21
N GLN A 28 35.34 49.03 -33.08
CA GLN A 28 36.40 49.67 -32.23
C GLN A 28 36.31 51.18 -31.75
N PRO A 29 37.10 51.65 -30.73
CA PRO A 29 37.33 51.14 -29.37
C PRO A 29 37.11 52.21 -28.23
N PRO A 30 38.06 52.63 -27.34
CA PRO A 30 38.01 52.29 -25.90
C PRO A 30 38.11 53.48 -24.91
N GLN A 31 37.99 53.20 -23.60
CA GLN A 31 38.59 54.02 -22.52
C GLN A 31 39.24 53.14 -21.43
N GLN A 32 40.06 53.77 -20.57
CA GLN A 32 41.12 53.12 -19.78
C GLN A 32 40.86 53.12 -18.26
N SER A 33 41.54 52.21 -17.56
CA SER A 33 41.58 52.04 -16.09
C SER A 33 42.23 53.23 -15.35
N PRO A 34 42.13 53.34 -14.00
CA PRO A 34 43.03 52.56 -13.13
C PRO A 34 42.43 52.04 -11.80
N SER A 35 43.17 51.13 -11.15
CA SER A 35 42.84 50.49 -9.87
C SER A 35 43.42 51.23 -8.66
N VAL A 36 42.85 51.01 -7.46
CA VAL A 36 43.51 51.26 -6.16
C VAL A 36 43.21 50.10 -5.18
N HIS A 37 44.17 49.76 -4.32
CA HIS A 37 44.09 48.67 -3.33
C HIS A 37 43.58 49.11 -1.95
N GLY A 38 43.09 48.14 -1.16
CA GLY A 38 43.00 48.20 0.30
C GLY A 38 41.58 48.05 0.85
N SER A 39 41.29 47.26 1.88
CA SER A 39 42.15 46.32 2.64
C SER A 39 41.29 45.18 3.21
N ALA A 40 41.91 44.07 3.62
CA ALA A 40 41.19 42.94 4.17
C ALA A 40 40.60 43.22 5.57
N GLN A 41 39.40 42.71 5.82
CA GLN A 41 38.99 42.23 7.14
C GLN A 41 38.56 40.77 7.00
N TYR A 42 39.14 39.93 7.84
CA TYR A 42 38.74 38.53 7.99
C TYR A 42 37.63 38.48 9.02
N SER A 43 36.46 37.99 8.63
CA SER A 43 35.41 37.53 9.53
C SER A 43 35.16 36.06 9.24
N ASP A 44 36.19 35.26 9.56
CA ASP A 44 36.12 33.80 9.56
C ASP A 44 35.42 33.35 10.84
N GLU A 45 34.12 33.63 10.91
CA GLU A 45 33.25 33.21 12.01
C GLU A 45 32.48 31.98 11.52
N SER A 46 33.18 30.85 11.66
CA SER A 46 32.81 29.53 11.18
C SER A 46 31.67 28.93 12.01
N ASP A 47 30.44 29.42 11.79
CA ASP A 47 29.20 28.89 12.36
C ASP A 47 28.86 27.53 11.73
N TRP A 48 29.67 26.52 12.05
CA TRP A 48 29.55 25.12 11.64
C TRP A 48 29.40 24.21 12.87
N ASP A 49 28.40 24.47 13.70
CA ASP A 49 27.75 23.40 14.48
C ASP A 49 26.98 22.47 13.50
N ASP A 50 27.74 21.77 12.65
CA ASP A 50 27.28 20.63 11.85
C ASP A 50 27.12 19.43 12.79
N ASP A 51 26.05 19.48 13.59
CA ASP A 51 25.70 18.55 14.67
C ASP A 51 26.14 17.11 14.35
N GLU A 52 27.13 16.59 15.08
CA GLU A 52 27.68 15.25 14.84
C GLU A 52 26.59 14.16 14.98
N GLU A 53 25.54 14.44 15.77
CA GLU A 53 24.32 13.64 15.94
C GLU A 53 23.50 13.45 14.65
N THR A 54 23.57 14.40 13.70
CA THR A 54 22.87 14.32 12.40
C THR A 54 23.53 13.37 11.42
N ARG A 55 24.82 13.05 11.59
CA ARG A 55 25.55 12.18 10.67
C ARG A 55 25.05 10.75 10.75
N ASP A 56 24.77 10.27 11.95
CA ASP A 56 24.38 8.90 12.25
C ASP A 56 22.87 8.63 12.17
N THR A 57 22.08 9.65 11.83
CA THR A 57 20.63 9.56 11.65
C THR A 57 20.22 9.92 10.22
N VAL A 58 19.15 9.29 9.72
CA VAL A 58 18.59 9.55 8.37
C VAL A 58 17.07 9.45 8.40
N SER A 59 16.37 10.34 7.68
CA SER A 59 14.91 10.29 7.53
C SER A 59 14.54 9.70 6.18
N SER A 60 13.68 8.68 6.16
CA SER A 60 13.18 8.10 4.90
C SER A 60 12.08 8.96 4.26
N PRO A 61 11.82 8.81 2.95
CA PRO A 61 10.68 9.43 2.28
C PRO A 61 9.30 9.05 2.86
N MET A 62 9.21 7.96 3.63
CA MET A 62 7.99 7.58 4.38
C MET A 62 7.88 8.29 5.74
N GLY A 63 8.82 9.18 6.09
CA GLY A 63 8.85 9.89 7.37
C GLY A 63 9.18 8.95 8.54
N LEU A 64 10.09 8.00 8.34
CA LEU A 64 10.67 7.19 9.42
C LEU A 64 12.12 7.64 9.65
N LYS A 65 12.47 7.92 10.91
CA LYS A 65 13.84 8.27 11.30
C LYS A 65 14.60 6.98 11.63
N TYR A 66 15.80 6.80 11.08
CA TYR A 66 16.64 5.63 11.28
C TYR A 66 18.01 6.01 11.85
N ASN A 67 18.46 5.29 12.89
CA ASN A 67 19.84 5.27 13.35
C ASN A 67 20.65 4.26 12.50
N ILE A 68 21.77 4.72 11.95
CA ILE A 68 22.69 3.95 11.09
C ILE A 68 24.14 3.91 11.61
N ALA A 69 24.41 4.44 12.81
CA ALA A 69 25.75 4.54 13.40
C ALA A 69 26.53 3.22 13.35
N HIS A 70 25.89 2.14 13.80
CA HIS A 70 26.48 0.81 13.94
C HIS A 70 26.73 0.09 12.60
N LEU A 71 26.19 0.60 11.49
CA LEU A 71 26.39 0.02 10.16
C LEU A 71 27.73 0.47 9.58
N SER A 72 28.44 -0.42 8.88
CA SER A 72 29.68 -0.04 8.18
C SER A 72 29.45 1.12 7.18
N ASP A 73 30.43 2.01 6.99
CA ASP A 73 30.28 3.26 6.23
C ASP A 73 29.82 3.06 4.77
N ARG A 74 30.11 1.91 4.15
CA ARG A 74 29.57 1.58 2.81
C ARG A 74 28.08 1.25 2.84
N THR A 75 27.58 0.63 3.92
CA THR A 75 26.15 0.42 4.14
C THR A 75 25.48 1.76 4.49
N GLN A 76 26.06 2.56 5.39
CA GLN A 76 25.56 3.91 5.67
C GLN A 76 25.45 4.76 4.39
N LYS A 77 26.46 4.74 3.51
CA LYS A 77 26.44 5.43 2.21
C LYS A 77 25.36 4.91 1.26
N VAL A 78 24.96 3.64 1.34
CA VAL A 78 23.81 3.09 0.60
C VAL A 78 22.48 3.58 1.18
N VAL A 79 22.35 3.73 2.51
CA VAL A 79 21.12 4.26 3.13
C VAL A 79 20.98 5.77 2.90
N ARG A 80 22.03 6.55 3.19
CA ARG A 80 22.09 8.00 2.89
C ARG A 80 21.85 8.25 1.39
N GLY A 81 22.43 7.43 0.51
CA GLY A 81 22.21 7.48 -0.94
C GLY A 81 20.89 6.88 -1.45
N LEU A 82 20.03 6.35 -0.58
CA LEU A 82 18.67 5.88 -0.89
C LEU A 82 17.62 6.91 -0.44
N PHE A 83 17.81 7.50 0.75
CA PHE A 83 16.85 8.42 1.36
C PHE A 83 17.15 9.90 1.07
N ASN A 84 18.42 10.31 1.00
CA ASN A 84 18.83 11.71 0.79
C ASN A 84 19.19 11.99 -0.69
N ALA A 85 18.71 11.16 -1.62
CA ALA A 85 19.01 11.28 -3.04
C ALA A 85 18.10 12.31 -3.74
N GLN A 86 18.69 13.21 -4.52
CA GLN A 86 17.96 14.28 -5.22
C GLN A 86 17.12 13.79 -6.41
N ASP A 87 17.42 12.62 -6.96
CA ASP A 87 16.51 11.80 -7.79
C ASP A 87 16.38 10.44 -7.08
N PRO A 88 15.32 10.19 -6.29
CA PRO A 88 15.18 8.96 -5.54
C PRO A 88 14.99 7.76 -6.50
N PRO A 89 15.53 6.57 -6.17
CA PRO A 89 15.52 5.44 -7.09
C PRO A 89 14.08 5.02 -7.41
N ARG A 90 13.77 4.95 -8.71
CA ARG A 90 12.44 4.68 -9.27
C ARG A 90 12.05 3.21 -9.18
N ILE A 91 12.09 2.70 -7.95
CA ILE A 91 11.69 1.36 -7.56
C ILE A 91 10.15 1.36 -7.47
N SER A 92 9.51 0.43 -8.18
CA SER A 92 8.08 0.16 -8.05
C SER A 92 7.86 -1.31 -7.73
N LEU A 93 6.91 -1.61 -6.87
CA LEU A 93 6.53 -2.99 -6.54
C LEU A 93 5.42 -3.41 -7.50
N GLU A 94 5.62 -4.53 -8.21
CA GLU A 94 4.69 -5.02 -9.23
C GLU A 94 3.80 -6.12 -8.66
N LEU A 95 4.42 -7.23 -8.23
CA LEU A 95 3.73 -8.46 -7.86
C LEU A 95 4.13 -8.89 -6.46
N CYS A 96 3.15 -9.33 -5.70
CA CYS A 96 3.26 -9.74 -4.32
C CYS A 96 2.61 -11.13 -4.19
N GLY A 97 3.27 -12.11 -3.57
CA GLY A 97 2.72 -13.46 -3.48
C GLY A 97 3.26 -14.26 -2.31
N ILE A 98 2.55 -15.33 -1.95
CA ILE A 98 2.98 -16.32 -0.97
C ILE A 98 3.25 -17.65 -1.67
N LYS A 99 4.36 -18.32 -1.32
CA LYS A 99 4.76 -19.61 -1.90
C LYS A 99 5.29 -20.55 -0.81
N GLU A 100 4.94 -21.82 -0.92
CA GLU A 100 5.57 -22.89 -0.16
C GLU A 100 6.93 -23.23 -0.81
N ASP A 101 7.91 -23.67 -0.03
CA ASP A 101 9.16 -24.21 -0.55
C ASP A 101 8.91 -25.64 -1.13
N ASP A 102 9.52 -25.94 -2.28
CA ASP A 102 9.37 -27.20 -3.05
C ASP A 102 9.98 -28.41 -2.27
N PRO A 103 9.65 -29.69 -2.56
CA PRO A 103 9.42 -30.75 -1.56
C PRO A 103 10.58 -31.18 -0.63
N ASP A 104 11.82 -30.78 -0.89
CA ASP A 104 12.96 -31.00 0.01
C ASP A 104 13.18 -29.83 1.01
N GLY A 105 12.46 -28.72 0.83
CA GLY A 105 12.54 -27.50 1.62
C GLY A 105 11.33 -27.30 2.53
N GLU A 106 11.52 -27.45 3.84
CA GLU A 106 10.48 -27.10 4.82
C GLU A 106 10.40 -25.58 4.97
N GLY A 107 9.40 -24.93 4.37
CA GLY A 107 9.24 -23.48 4.47
C GLY A 107 8.00 -22.92 3.77
N VAL A 108 7.60 -21.73 4.19
CA VAL A 108 6.71 -20.83 3.44
C VAL A 108 7.42 -19.48 3.39
N PHE A 109 7.32 -18.79 2.25
CA PHE A 109 7.91 -17.47 2.05
C PHE A 109 6.99 -16.52 1.28
N TYR A 110 7.07 -15.25 1.64
CA TYR A 110 6.53 -14.14 0.87
C TYR A 110 7.53 -13.76 -0.23
N ALA A 111 7.02 -13.47 -1.42
CA ALA A 111 7.79 -13.07 -2.59
C ALA A 111 7.29 -11.71 -3.12
N PHE A 112 8.23 -10.83 -3.43
CA PHE A 112 7.98 -9.45 -3.83
C PHE A 112 8.77 -9.15 -5.11
N GLN A 113 8.09 -8.98 -6.25
CA GLN A 113 8.70 -8.60 -7.52
C GLN A 113 8.72 -7.07 -7.65
N MET A 114 9.92 -6.52 -7.89
CA MET A 114 10.17 -5.09 -7.93
C MET A 114 10.79 -4.71 -9.27
N HIS A 115 10.29 -3.64 -9.90
CA HIS A 115 10.87 -3.02 -11.09
C HIS A 115 11.78 -1.85 -10.71
N GLU A 116 12.87 -1.66 -11.44
CA GLU A 116 13.68 -0.43 -11.41
C GLU A 116 14.30 -0.19 -12.80
N VAL A 117 15.43 -0.85 -13.10
CA VAL A 117 16.02 -0.95 -14.45
C VAL A 117 15.88 -2.37 -15.02
N ALA A 118 15.78 -3.36 -14.12
CA ALA A 118 15.47 -4.75 -14.38
C ALA A 118 14.77 -5.32 -13.14
N PRO A 119 13.95 -6.39 -13.25
CA PRO A 119 13.24 -6.94 -12.11
C PRO A 119 14.19 -7.57 -11.06
N CYS A 120 13.96 -7.27 -9.77
CA CYS A 120 14.41 -8.12 -8.65
C CYS A 120 13.22 -8.89 -8.08
N SER A 121 13.45 -10.11 -7.58
CA SER A 121 12.58 -10.70 -6.56
C SER A 121 13.22 -10.57 -5.18
N ILE A 122 12.46 -10.13 -4.17
CA ILE A 122 12.79 -10.29 -2.75
C ILE A 122 12.00 -11.47 -2.21
N ARG A 123 12.65 -12.28 -1.38
CA ARG A 123 12.03 -13.41 -0.67
C ARG A 123 12.23 -13.25 0.83
N ILE A 124 11.16 -13.43 1.60
CA ILE A 124 11.10 -13.35 3.07
C ILE A 124 10.43 -14.62 3.57
N GLY A 125 11.19 -15.56 4.13
CA GLY A 125 10.67 -16.82 4.67
C GLY A 125 10.61 -16.81 6.19
N SER A 126 9.86 -17.76 6.75
CA SER A 126 9.85 -17.98 8.21
C SER A 126 11.24 -18.41 8.70
N ARG A 127 11.53 -18.22 10.00
CA ARG A 127 12.79 -18.68 10.63
C ARG A 127 13.12 -20.16 10.38
N ASN A 128 12.09 -20.97 10.09
CA ASN A 128 12.22 -22.40 9.82
C ASN A 128 12.60 -22.71 8.36
N SER A 129 12.38 -21.80 7.40
CA SER A 129 12.83 -22.00 6.01
C SER A 129 14.35 -21.99 5.94
N LYS A 130 14.92 -23.18 5.72
CA LYS A 130 16.38 -23.41 5.57
C LYS A 130 17.01 -22.49 4.50
N ARG A 131 16.22 -22.02 3.53
CA ARG A 131 16.67 -21.17 2.42
C ARG A 131 16.36 -19.68 2.62
N PHE A 132 15.25 -19.33 3.28
CA PHE A 132 14.71 -17.96 3.33
C PHE A 132 14.47 -17.40 4.74
N SER A 133 14.99 -18.05 5.80
CA SER A 133 15.02 -17.56 7.19
C SER A 133 15.70 -16.20 7.41
N ILE A 134 16.37 -15.66 6.37
CA ILE A 134 16.89 -14.30 6.30
C ILE A 134 16.40 -13.69 4.95
N PRO A 135 15.88 -12.45 4.92
CA PRO A 135 15.45 -11.76 3.71
C PRO A 135 16.55 -11.66 2.63
N LYS A 136 16.19 -11.89 1.35
CA LYS A 136 17.13 -11.89 0.21
C LYS A 136 16.52 -11.26 -1.05
N CYS A 137 17.20 -10.30 -1.69
CA CYS A 137 16.92 -9.89 -3.08
C CYS A 137 17.79 -10.70 -4.04
N GLU A 138 17.28 -10.97 -5.23
CA GLU A 138 18.02 -11.56 -6.35
C GLU A 138 18.69 -10.49 -7.26
N CYS A 139 18.82 -9.23 -6.82
CA CYS A 139 19.46 -8.18 -7.62
C CYS A 139 20.98 -8.41 -7.74
N PRO A 140 21.66 -7.83 -8.75
CA PRO A 140 23.10 -8.01 -8.92
C PRO A 140 23.93 -7.61 -7.69
N ASP A 141 23.62 -6.48 -7.06
CA ASP A 141 24.31 -6.03 -5.84
C ASP A 141 24.23 -7.06 -4.70
N ALA A 142 23.06 -7.66 -4.45
CA ALA A 142 22.87 -8.69 -3.44
C ALA A 142 23.56 -10.02 -3.83
N ARG A 143 23.50 -10.41 -5.10
CA ARG A 143 24.17 -11.61 -5.64
C ARG A 143 25.70 -11.55 -5.52
N TYR A 144 26.31 -10.37 -5.56
CA TYR A 144 27.76 -10.21 -5.38
C TYR A 144 28.19 -9.78 -3.96
N ARG A 145 27.26 -9.54 -3.04
CA ARG A 145 27.54 -9.04 -1.69
C ARG A 145 26.71 -9.73 -0.61
N HIS A 146 26.85 -11.06 -0.49
CA HIS A 146 26.10 -11.96 0.41
C HIS A 146 26.07 -11.61 1.92
N ILE A 147 26.72 -10.50 2.35
CA ILE A 147 26.88 -10.06 3.74
C ILE A 147 26.15 -8.73 3.99
N ARG A 148 25.56 -8.08 2.95
CA ARG A 148 25.07 -6.69 3.06
C ARG A 148 23.70 -6.50 2.41
N PRO A 149 22.87 -5.58 2.93
CA PRO A 149 21.58 -5.30 2.34
C PRO A 149 21.74 -4.47 1.07
N CYS A 150 20.89 -4.73 0.09
CA CYS A 150 20.77 -3.90 -1.10
C CYS A 150 19.69 -2.81 -0.87
N LYS A 151 19.74 -1.74 -1.67
CA LYS A 151 18.73 -0.66 -1.64
C LYS A 151 17.28 -1.18 -1.74
N HIS A 152 17.06 -2.26 -2.49
CA HIS A 152 15.74 -2.88 -2.68
C HIS A 152 15.18 -3.48 -1.37
N LEU A 153 16.02 -4.10 -0.54
CA LEU A 153 15.62 -4.60 0.79
C LEU A 153 15.25 -3.43 1.71
N ILE A 154 16.12 -2.42 1.80
CA ILE A 154 15.91 -1.25 2.68
C ILE A 154 14.64 -0.48 2.27
N TRP A 155 14.42 -0.27 0.97
CA TRP A 155 13.21 0.38 0.44
C TRP A 155 11.94 -0.43 0.71
N LEU A 156 11.99 -1.77 0.62
CA LEU A 156 10.83 -2.60 0.92
C LEU A 156 10.51 -2.57 2.42
N PHE A 157 11.53 -2.64 3.26
CA PHE A 157 11.35 -2.65 4.71
C PHE A 157 10.96 -1.28 5.29
N ASP A 158 11.38 -0.17 4.70
CA ASP A 158 10.85 1.17 5.03
C ASP A 158 9.31 1.20 4.88
N ARG A 159 8.80 0.68 3.76
CA ARG A 159 7.35 0.58 3.52
C ARG A 159 6.63 -0.41 4.46
N ILE A 160 7.20 -1.60 4.67
CA ILE A 160 6.61 -2.61 5.56
C ILE A 160 6.61 -2.09 7.01
N SER A 161 7.70 -1.49 7.48
CA SER A 161 7.79 -0.89 8.81
C SER A 161 6.79 0.24 9.01
N LYS A 162 6.54 1.11 8.01
CA LYS A 162 5.49 2.14 8.12
C LYS A 162 4.08 1.57 8.36
N LEU A 163 3.84 0.31 8.01
CA LEU A 163 2.55 -0.38 8.10
C LEU A 163 2.46 -1.38 9.27
N ALA A 164 3.60 -1.90 9.73
CA ALA A 164 3.73 -2.85 10.83
C ALA A 164 4.07 -2.18 12.17
N LEU A 165 4.94 -1.17 12.16
CA LEU A 165 5.33 -0.39 13.34
C LEU A 165 4.35 0.78 13.53
N TYR A 166 3.06 0.47 13.61
CA TYR A 166 2.03 1.48 13.76
C TYR A 166 2.20 2.21 15.11
N ASP A 167 2.31 1.50 16.23
CA ASP A 167 2.46 2.10 17.57
C ASP A 167 3.89 2.56 17.92
N HIS A 168 4.81 2.56 16.95
CA HIS A 168 6.12 3.18 17.12
C HIS A 168 6.00 4.70 17.19
N ASP A 169 6.79 5.35 18.05
CA ASP A 169 6.80 6.80 18.16
C ASP A 169 7.54 7.40 16.95
N PRO A 170 6.88 8.20 16.07
CA PRO A 170 7.47 8.71 14.84
C PRO A 170 8.68 9.63 15.08
N ASP A 171 8.85 10.17 16.29
CA ASP A 171 10.02 10.97 16.63
C ASP A 171 11.19 10.14 17.16
N SER A 172 10.96 8.88 17.57
CA SER A 172 12.00 7.97 18.04
C SER A 172 12.67 7.22 16.88
N HIS A 173 13.99 7.08 16.95
CA HIS A 173 14.80 6.55 15.86
C HIS A 173 14.74 5.01 15.82
N LEU A 174 14.50 4.46 14.63
CA LEU A 174 14.53 3.01 14.36
C LEU A 174 15.96 2.53 14.11
N THR A 175 16.33 1.37 14.66
CA THR A 175 17.68 0.82 14.60
C THR A 175 17.84 -0.07 13.37
N LEU A 176 18.37 0.48 12.26
CA LEU A 176 18.43 -0.24 10.99
C LEU A 176 19.51 -1.33 11.00
N THR A 177 19.12 -2.61 11.12
CA THR A 177 20.06 -3.74 11.24
C THR A 177 20.94 -3.96 10.00
N GLU A 178 22.01 -4.74 10.15
CA GLU A 178 22.85 -5.22 9.03
C GLU A 178 22.06 -5.99 7.95
N LEU A 179 20.84 -6.46 8.23
CA LEU A 179 19.97 -7.14 7.28
C LEU A 179 19.08 -6.18 6.47
N GLY A 180 19.13 -4.87 6.75
CA GLY A 180 18.41 -3.84 6.02
C GLY A 180 16.94 -3.65 6.43
N TYR A 181 16.57 -4.10 7.63
CA TYR A 181 15.28 -3.81 8.26
C TYR A 181 15.49 -3.34 9.72
N PRO A 182 14.59 -2.52 10.28
CA PRO A 182 14.74 -2.05 11.66
C PRO A 182 14.56 -3.16 12.70
N GLU A 183 15.36 -3.15 13.76
CA GLU A 183 15.33 -4.14 14.84
C GLU A 183 13.97 -4.21 15.52
N GLU A 184 13.29 -3.06 15.63
CA GLU A 184 11.96 -2.89 16.21
C GLU A 184 10.87 -3.70 15.45
N LEU A 185 11.11 -4.03 14.17
CA LEU A 185 10.23 -4.91 13.38
C LEU A 185 10.29 -6.37 13.87
N GLY A 186 11.38 -6.78 14.51
CA GLY A 186 11.58 -8.09 15.10
C GLY A 186 11.70 -9.23 14.08
N ASP A 187 10.57 -9.81 13.69
CA ASP A 187 10.51 -10.91 12.70
C ASP A 187 9.68 -10.46 11.50
N PRO A 188 10.32 -10.13 10.36
CA PRO A 188 9.59 -9.57 9.22
C PRO A 188 8.58 -10.55 8.60
N PHE A 189 8.81 -11.86 8.67
CA PHE A 189 7.84 -12.85 8.19
C PHE A 189 6.60 -12.86 9.08
N ARG A 190 6.80 -12.81 10.40
CA ARG A 190 5.70 -12.74 11.37
C ARG A 190 4.87 -11.47 11.20
N GLN A 191 5.52 -10.31 11.04
CA GLN A 191 4.82 -9.03 10.83
C GLN A 191 3.93 -9.07 9.58
N ILE A 192 4.45 -9.61 8.47
CA ILE A 192 3.64 -9.80 7.24
C ILE A 192 2.49 -10.78 7.50
N SER A 193 2.68 -11.85 8.27
CA SER A 193 1.58 -12.80 8.59
C SER A 193 0.48 -12.23 9.50
N GLU A 194 0.82 -11.28 10.38
CA GLU A 194 -0.11 -10.68 11.34
C GLU A 194 -0.93 -9.54 10.70
N ILE A 195 -0.35 -8.84 9.72
CA ILE A 195 -1.06 -7.90 8.83
C ILE A 195 -1.87 -8.65 7.76
N ARG A 196 -1.35 -9.79 7.30
CA ARG A 196 -1.61 -10.48 6.01
C ARG A 196 -0.99 -9.75 4.82
N LEU A 197 -0.49 -10.51 3.85
CA LEU A 197 -0.01 -9.99 2.57
C LEU A 197 -1.13 -9.28 1.82
N ASP A 198 -2.35 -9.82 1.79
CA ASP A 198 -3.43 -9.28 0.97
C ASP A 198 -4.05 -7.98 1.48
N VAL A 199 -3.86 -7.64 2.76
CA VAL A 199 -4.11 -6.28 3.30
C VAL A 199 -2.88 -5.38 3.13
N LEU A 200 -1.67 -5.95 3.19
CA LEU A 200 -0.40 -5.22 3.00
C LEU A 200 -0.26 -4.67 1.56
N VAL A 201 -0.62 -5.44 0.54
CA VAL A 201 -0.48 -5.06 -0.89
C VAL A 201 -1.18 -3.75 -1.25
N ASP A 202 -2.28 -3.40 -0.58
CA ASP A 202 -3.06 -2.19 -0.85
C ASP A 202 -2.27 -0.92 -0.53
N SER A 203 -1.53 -0.96 0.57
CA SER A 203 -0.67 0.13 1.02
C SER A 203 0.73 0.10 0.36
N LEU A 204 1.11 -1.02 -0.26
CA LEU A 204 2.31 -1.13 -1.09
C LEU A 204 2.07 -0.85 -2.59
N TYR A 205 0.80 -0.79 -3.01
CA TYR A 205 0.33 -0.55 -4.39
C TYR A 205 0.76 -1.63 -5.41
N CYS A 206 0.82 -2.91 -5.00
CA CYS A 206 1.09 -4.06 -5.89
C CYS A 206 -0.14 -4.94 -6.14
N ASP A 207 -0.04 -5.83 -7.15
CA ASP A 207 -1.00 -6.90 -7.41
C ASP A 207 -0.64 -8.18 -6.63
N THR A 208 -1.65 -8.96 -6.22
CA THR A 208 -1.43 -10.25 -5.55
C THR A 208 -1.43 -11.40 -6.55
N THR A 209 -0.29 -12.08 -6.72
CA THR A 209 -0.22 -13.33 -7.50
C THR A 209 -0.58 -14.53 -6.63
N ALA A 210 -1.64 -15.25 -6.99
CA ALA A 210 -1.82 -16.63 -6.54
C ALA A 210 -0.65 -17.49 -7.07
N PRO A 211 -0.10 -18.45 -6.29
CA PRO A 211 1.16 -19.12 -6.62
C PRO A 211 1.16 -19.87 -7.97
N ASN A 212 -0.02 -20.24 -8.47
CA ASN A 212 -0.24 -21.07 -9.67
C ASN A 212 -1.08 -20.36 -10.77
N SER A 213 -1.22 -19.03 -10.76
CA SER A 213 -1.96 -18.30 -11.81
C SER A 213 -1.11 -17.26 -12.54
N ASP A 214 -0.93 -17.47 -13.84
CA ASP A 214 -0.35 -16.48 -14.77
C ASP A 214 -1.32 -15.31 -15.09
N THR A 215 -2.56 -15.37 -14.59
CA THR A 215 -3.62 -14.37 -14.82
C THR A 215 -4.41 -14.09 -13.54
N ALA A 216 -3.73 -13.54 -12.53
CA ALA A 216 -4.43 -12.91 -11.41
C ALA A 216 -5.11 -11.61 -11.89
N PRO A 217 -6.36 -11.31 -11.47
CA PRO A 217 -6.92 -9.97 -11.64
C PRO A 217 -6.12 -8.96 -10.81
N PRO A 218 -5.99 -7.70 -11.23
CA PRO A 218 -5.28 -6.69 -10.45
C PRO A 218 -6.00 -6.42 -9.13
N ASN A 219 -5.23 -5.97 -8.15
CA ASN A 219 -5.73 -5.67 -6.82
C ASN A 219 -6.88 -4.63 -6.87
N PRO A 220 -8.06 -4.89 -6.25
CA PRO A 220 -9.16 -3.92 -6.18
C PRO A 220 -8.76 -2.54 -5.66
N ALA A 221 -7.76 -2.44 -4.77
CA ALA A 221 -7.22 -1.15 -4.34
C ALA A 221 -6.51 -0.39 -5.48
N ARG A 222 -5.79 -1.08 -6.36
CA ARG A 222 -5.19 -0.49 -7.57
C ARG A 222 -6.24 -0.10 -8.59
N ILE A 223 -7.31 -0.89 -8.76
CA ILE A 223 -8.47 -0.53 -9.60
C ILE A 223 -9.08 0.80 -9.11
N ARG A 224 -9.39 0.90 -7.81
CA ARG A 224 -9.93 2.10 -7.19
C ARG A 224 -8.99 3.30 -7.35
N GLN A 225 -7.71 3.14 -7.00
CA GLN A 225 -6.72 4.20 -7.10
C GLN A 225 -6.52 4.68 -8.55
N ALA A 226 -6.51 3.78 -9.54
CA ALA A 226 -6.43 4.18 -10.95
C ALA A 226 -7.63 5.05 -11.37
N ARG A 227 -8.84 4.73 -10.86
CA ARG A 227 -10.05 5.54 -11.06
C ARG A 227 -9.94 6.91 -10.40
N GLU A 228 -9.40 6.96 -9.18
CA GLU A 228 -9.20 8.19 -8.40
C GLU A 228 -8.12 9.11 -9.03
N ILE A 229 -7.03 8.54 -9.58
CA ILE A 229 -6.03 9.31 -10.33
C ILE A 229 -6.67 9.93 -11.59
N VAL A 230 -7.45 9.16 -12.34
CA VAL A 230 -8.16 9.68 -13.53
C VAL A 230 -9.21 10.74 -13.14
N ALA A 231 -9.86 10.60 -11.98
CA ALA A 231 -10.78 11.61 -11.46
C ALA A 231 -10.06 12.93 -11.10
N ALA A 232 -8.91 12.85 -10.43
CA ALA A 232 -8.09 14.03 -10.11
C ALA A 232 -7.56 14.72 -11.38
N VAL A 233 -7.05 13.95 -12.35
CA VAL A 233 -6.60 14.47 -13.66
C VAL A 233 -7.75 15.11 -14.46
N ALA A 234 -8.99 14.67 -14.28
CA ALA A 234 -10.19 15.27 -14.86
C ALA A 234 -10.77 16.45 -14.05
N GLY A 235 -10.17 16.83 -12.91
CA GLY A 235 -10.63 17.93 -12.06
C GLY A 235 -11.90 17.62 -11.27
N VAL A 236 -12.19 16.34 -11.00
CA VAL A 236 -13.36 15.91 -10.22
C VAL A 236 -13.15 16.26 -8.75
N GLN A 237 -14.13 16.93 -8.15
CA GLN A 237 -14.04 17.37 -6.75
C GLN A 237 -14.08 16.16 -5.78
N PRO A 238 -13.32 16.17 -4.67
CA PRO A 238 -13.13 14.98 -3.81
C PRO A 238 -14.40 14.26 -3.33
N ARG A 239 -15.49 14.99 -3.11
CA ARG A 239 -16.81 14.45 -2.70
C ARG A 239 -17.53 13.66 -3.82
N ASP A 240 -17.22 13.97 -5.08
CA ASP A 240 -17.91 13.47 -6.28
C ASP A 240 -17.18 12.24 -6.89
N VAL A 241 -15.94 11.97 -6.45
CA VAL A 241 -15.07 10.89 -6.95
C VAL A 241 -15.64 9.49 -6.68
N ASP A 242 -16.45 9.29 -5.65
CA ASP A 242 -17.02 7.98 -5.30
C ASP A 242 -18.01 7.46 -6.33
N GLY A 243 -18.72 8.34 -7.04
CA GLY A 243 -19.60 8.01 -8.16
C GLY A 243 -18.97 8.16 -9.55
N TYR A 244 -17.73 8.67 -9.64
CA TYR A 244 -17.08 8.97 -10.91
C TYR A 244 -16.68 7.71 -11.69
N ARG A 245 -17.11 7.62 -12.95
CA ARG A 245 -16.70 6.61 -13.95
C ARG A 245 -16.67 5.16 -13.42
N LEU A 246 -17.75 4.74 -12.75
CA LEU A 246 -17.93 3.36 -12.23
C LEU A 246 -17.88 2.27 -13.32
N ASP A 247 -18.07 2.65 -14.58
CA ASP A 247 -17.92 1.76 -15.75
C ASP A 247 -16.46 1.27 -15.94
N LEU A 248 -15.47 2.06 -15.51
CA LEU A 248 -14.05 1.74 -15.69
C LEU A 248 -13.65 0.46 -14.97
N GLU A 249 -14.09 0.28 -13.72
CA GLU A 249 -13.74 -0.88 -12.89
C GLU A 249 -14.22 -2.19 -13.55
N ASN A 250 -15.49 -2.22 -13.96
CA ASN A 250 -16.12 -3.34 -14.68
C ASN A 250 -15.44 -3.63 -16.03
N SER A 251 -15.00 -2.58 -16.72
CA SER A 251 -14.43 -2.70 -18.06
C SER A 251 -13.04 -3.36 -18.10
N TYR A 252 -12.22 -3.23 -17.04
CA TYR A 252 -10.92 -3.91 -16.99
C TYR A 252 -11.08 -5.41 -16.82
N ILE A 253 -11.98 -5.83 -15.92
CA ILE A 253 -12.29 -7.25 -15.63
C ILE A 253 -12.70 -8.01 -16.90
N SER A 254 -13.27 -7.31 -17.88
CA SER A 254 -13.69 -7.84 -19.18
C SER A 254 -12.53 -8.09 -20.18
N GLY A 255 -11.27 -7.89 -19.80
CA GLY A 255 -10.12 -8.08 -20.69
C GLY A 255 -10.04 -7.07 -21.85
N ALA A 256 -10.52 -5.84 -21.62
CA ALA A 256 -10.55 -4.79 -22.63
C ALA A 256 -9.14 -4.37 -23.10
N PRO A 257 -8.98 -3.90 -24.36
CA PRO A 257 -7.70 -3.38 -24.84
C PRO A 257 -7.25 -2.15 -24.05
N VAL A 258 -5.92 -2.00 -23.90
CA VAL A 258 -5.30 -0.91 -23.14
C VAL A 258 -5.61 0.48 -23.74
N VAL A 259 -5.69 0.56 -25.07
CA VAL A 259 -6.08 1.78 -25.79
C VAL A 259 -7.54 1.67 -26.22
N ARG A 260 -8.34 2.67 -25.87
CA ARG A 260 -9.77 2.75 -26.19
C ARG A 260 -10.06 3.98 -27.03
N HIS A 261 -10.28 3.76 -28.32
CA HIS A 261 -10.56 4.84 -29.26
C HIS A 261 -11.84 5.60 -28.87
N GLY A 262 -11.71 6.92 -28.66
CA GLY A 262 -12.80 7.79 -28.23
C GLY A 262 -12.92 8.01 -26.72
N ASP A 263 -12.17 7.27 -25.88
CA ASP A 263 -12.23 7.39 -24.41
C ASP A 263 -10.81 7.53 -23.83
N VAL A 264 -10.40 8.78 -23.61
CA VAL A 264 -9.06 9.13 -23.10
C VAL A 264 -8.93 8.76 -21.62
N GLU A 265 -9.98 8.97 -20.83
CA GLU A 265 -10.04 8.59 -19.41
C GLU A 265 -9.88 7.08 -19.24
N ALA A 266 -10.60 6.27 -20.02
CA ALA A 266 -10.48 4.81 -19.96
C ALA A 266 -9.14 4.30 -20.51
N THR A 267 -8.55 5.00 -21.49
CA THR A 267 -7.20 4.69 -21.97
C THR A 267 -6.16 4.99 -20.89
N LEU A 268 -6.25 6.14 -20.21
CA LEU A 268 -5.37 6.51 -19.10
C LEU A 268 -5.52 5.54 -17.92
N PHE A 269 -6.75 5.19 -17.55
CA PHE A 269 -7.07 4.18 -16.54
C PHE A 269 -6.40 2.83 -16.83
N SER A 270 -6.56 2.32 -18.06
CA SER A 270 -5.93 1.06 -18.49
C SER A 270 -4.40 1.15 -18.55
N LEU A 271 -3.81 2.31 -18.88
CA LEU A 271 -2.36 2.54 -18.85
C LEU A 271 -1.80 2.58 -17.41
N ILE A 272 -2.52 3.20 -16.47
CA ILE A 272 -2.15 3.24 -15.04
C ILE A 272 -2.14 1.82 -14.45
N LEU A 273 -3.15 1.01 -14.76
CA LEU A 273 -3.20 -0.38 -14.30
C LEU A 273 -2.11 -1.25 -14.93
N ALA A 274 -1.77 -1.01 -16.21
CA ALA A 274 -0.70 -1.71 -16.90
C ALA A 274 0.73 -1.27 -16.49
N SER A 275 0.90 -0.12 -15.82
CA SER A 275 2.22 0.44 -15.49
C SER A 275 2.31 0.97 -14.07
N HIS A 276 2.90 0.16 -13.19
CA HIS A 276 3.21 0.53 -11.79
C HIS A 276 4.08 1.80 -11.68
N SER A 277 5.00 2.02 -12.64
CA SER A 277 5.84 3.21 -12.68
C SER A 277 5.09 4.47 -13.14
N LEU A 278 4.15 4.36 -14.09
CA LEU A 278 3.24 5.47 -14.43
C LEU A 278 2.32 5.82 -13.26
N ALA A 279 1.75 4.81 -12.59
CA ALA A 279 0.91 4.99 -11.41
C ALA A 279 1.67 5.66 -10.26
N ALA A 280 2.93 5.29 -10.02
CA ALA A 280 3.79 5.94 -9.04
C ALA A 280 4.17 7.38 -9.43
N CYS A 281 4.45 7.62 -10.72
CA CYS A 281 4.78 8.95 -11.25
C CYS A 281 3.61 9.92 -11.08
N LEU A 282 2.41 9.57 -11.57
CA LEU A 282 1.24 10.45 -11.48
C LEU A 282 0.89 10.79 -10.02
N ARG A 283 1.00 9.85 -9.09
CA ARG A 283 0.78 10.12 -7.66
C ARG A 283 1.82 11.02 -7.00
N ALA A 284 3.01 11.18 -7.58
CA ALA A 284 3.99 12.15 -7.10
C ALA A 284 3.67 13.59 -7.53
N GLU A 285 2.89 13.75 -8.60
CA GLU A 285 2.47 15.04 -9.17
C GLU A 285 1.07 15.49 -8.70
N LEU A 286 0.31 14.64 -8.00
CA LEU A 286 -1.01 14.98 -7.43
C LEU A 286 -0.88 15.82 -6.16
N SER A 287 -1.88 16.65 -5.88
CA SER A 287 -1.94 17.43 -4.64
C SER A 287 -2.24 16.55 -3.43
N ALA A 288 -1.77 16.92 -2.24
CA ALA A 288 -2.07 16.18 -1.00
C ALA A 288 -3.57 16.19 -0.61
N SER A 289 -4.40 16.94 -1.33
CA SER A 289 -5.87 16.95 -1.24
C SER A 289 -6.58 16.04 -2.23
N ASP A 290 -5.87 15.44 -3.20
CA ASP A 290 -6.47 14.55 -4.19
C ASP A 290 -6.76 13.16 -3.60
N PRO A 291 -7.97 12.60 -3.79
CA PRO A 291 -8.38 11.33 -3.20
C PRO A 291 -7.43 10.13 -3.43
N ALA A 292 -6.70 10.10 -4.54
CA ALA A 292 -5.77 9.01 -4.87
C ALA A 292 -4.49 8.97 -4.01
N VAL A 293 -4.19 10.05 -3.28
CA VAL A 293 -3.01 10.21 -2.42
C VAL A 293 -3.34 10.65 -0.98
N ASP A 294 -4.59 10.99 -0.70
CA ASP A 294 -5.11 11.27 0.64
C ASP A 294 -4.87 10.07 1.60
N PRO A 295 -4.01 10.23 2.64
CA PRO A 295 -3.66 9.13 3.52
C PRO A 295 -4.85 8.66 4.37
N PHE A 296 -5.79 9.55 4.71
CA PHE A 296 -6.94 9.22 5.53
C PHE A 296 -7.95 8.36 4.76
N ARG A 297 -8.15 8.68 3.47
CA ARG A 297 -8.97 7.88 2.55
C ARG A 297 -8.37 6.50 2.30
N VAL A 298 -7.05 6.39 2.14
CA VAL A 298 -6.37 5.08 2.03
C VAL A 298 -6.55 4.23 3.30
N ILE A 299 -6.44 4.83 4.49
CA ILE A 299 -6.67 4.13 5.77
C ILE A 299 -8.14 3.71 5.92
N GLN A 300 -9.09 4.57 5.53
CA GLN A 300 -10.52 4.25 5.51
C GLN A 300 -10.82 3.04 4.61
N HIS A 301 -10.30 3.02 3.37
CA HIS A 301 -10.49 1.90 2.44
C HIS A 301 -9.86 0.60 2.97
N ARG A 302 -8.69 0.66 3.62
CA ARG A 302 -8.08 -0.50 4.30
C ARG A 302 -8.99 -1.05 5.40
N ALA A 303 -9.53 -0.19 6.26
CA ALA A 303 -10.44 -0.59 7.33
C ALA A 303 -11.75 -1.21 6.81
N LEU A 304 -12.37 -0.62 5.78
CA LEU A 304 -13.56 -1.16 5.12
C LEU A 304 -13.29 -2.53 4.48
N ARG A 305 -12.11 -2.71 3.87
CA ARG A 305 -11.69 -4.00 3.31
C ARG A 305 -11.54 -5.08 4.38
N ILE A 306 -10.92 -4.77 5.53
CA ILE A 306 -10.76 -5.71 6.65
C ILE A 306 -12.13 -6.26 7.12
N ILE A 307 -13.17 -5.42 7.09
CA ILE A 307 -14.54 -5.85 7.41
C ILE A 307 -15.09 -6.78 6.31
N SER A 308 -14.96 -6.42 5.03
CA SER A 308 -15.37 -7.29 3.91
C SER A 308 -14.68 -8.67 3.95
N GLU A 309 -13.39 -8.72 4.29
CA GLU A 309 -12.64 -9.97 4.40
C GLU A 309 -13.04 -10.84 5.61
N LEU A 310 -13.50 -10.22 6.71
CA LEU A 310 -14.11 -10.90 7.84
C LEU A 310 -15.46 -11.51 7.44
N ASP A 311 -16.28 -10.81 6.66
CA ASP A 311 -17.55 -11.30 6.14
C ASP A 311 -17.35 -12.45 5.14
N ASP A 312 -16.47 -12.29 4.16
CA ASP A 312 -16.13 -13.33 3.19
C ASP A 312 -15.61 -14.60 3.87
N TYR A 313 -14.73 -14.46 4.88
CA TYR A 313 -14.26 -15.58 5.69
C TYR A 313 -15.39 -16.23 6.50
N SER A 314 -16.29 -15.44 7.08
CA SER A 314 -17.42 -15.91 7.86
C SER A 314 -18.52 -16.55 7.00
N ALA A 315 -18.65 -16.14 5.74
CA ALA A 315 -19.48 -16.79 4.73
C ALA A 315 -18.85 -18.12 4.29
N ALA A 316 -17.55 -18.13 3.99
CA ALA A 316 -16.81 -19.34 3.62
C ALA A 316 -16.81 -20.41 4.72
N LEU A 317 -16.82 -20.03 6.00
CA LEU A 317 -16.94 -20.96 7.12
C LEU A 317 -18.33 -21.60 7.29
N LYS A 318 -19.39 -21.06 6.66
CA LYS A 318 -20.74 -21.65 6.68
C LYS A 318 -20.85 -22.85 5.71
N ASP A 319 -19.96 -22.94 4.72
CA ASP A 319 -19.80 -24.14 3.88
C ASP A 319 -18.92 -25.18 4.62
N SER A 320 -19.51 -26.34 4.95
CA SER A 320 -18.81 -27.41 5.66
C SER A 320 -17.64 -28.03 4.87
N ALA A 321 -17.66 -28.00 3.54
CA ALA A 321 -16.57 -28.49 2.71
C ALA A 321 -15.40 -27.50 2.67
N VAL A 322 -15.68 -26.20 2.53
CA VAL A 322 -14.64 -25.14 2.59
C VAL A 322 -14.04 -25.03 4.00
N ALA A 323 -14.88 -25.11 5.04
CA ALA A 323 -14.41 -25.13 6.43
C ALA A 323 -13.62 -26.41 6.77
N ALA A 324 -13.92 -27.55 6.15
CA ALA A 324 -13.10 -28.75 6.27
C ALA A 324 -11.77 -28.63 5.50
N ALA A 325 -11.79 -28.07 4.29
CA ALA A 325 -10.61 -27.85 3.46
C ALA A 325 -9.60 -26.91 4.14
N ARG A 326 -10.03 -25.75 4.66
CA ARG A 326 -9.16 -24.83 5.41
C ARG A 326 -8.58 -25.47 6.67
N ARG A 327 -9.38 -26.23 7.43
CA ARG A 327 -8.88 -26.98 8.60
C ARG A 327 -7.86 -28.06 8.21
N ALA A 328 -8.05 -28.72 7.07
CA ALA A 328 -7.13 -29.73 6.54
C ALA A 328 -5.85 -29.13 5.94
N GLN A 329 -5.90 -27.90 5.40
CA GLN A 329 -4.72 -27.20 4.89
C GLN A 329 -3.71 -26.89 6.00
N GLY A 330 -4.16 -26.63 7.23
CA GLY A 330 -3.38 -26.77 8.48
C GLY A 330 -2.11 -25.92 8.64
N LYS A 331 -1.76 -25.14 7.61
CA LYS A 331 -0.55 -24.32 7.47
C LYS A 331 -0.81 -23.05 6.65
N GLU A 332 -2.01 -22.45 6.75
CA GLU A 332 -2.15 -21.05 6.31
C GLU A 332 -1.11 -20.24 7.11
N ALA A 333 -0.09 -19.72 6.41
CA ALA A 333 1.01 -18.98 7.02
C ALA A 333 0.59 -17.55 7.46
N GLU A 334 -0.63 -17.17 7.12
CA GLU A 334 -1.38 -16.02 7.63
C GLU A 334 -2.51 -16.56 8.53
N GLY A 335 -2.76 -15.90 9.67
CA GLY A 335 -3.76 -16.39 10.64
C GLY A 335 -5.21 -16.39 10.14
N PRO A 336 -6.16 -16.93 10.92
CA PRO A 336 -7.58 -16.87 10.59
C PRO A 336 -8.10 -15.41 10.55
N ARG A 337 -8.97 -15.09 9.59
CA ARG A 337 -9.61 -13.76 9.46
C ARG A 337 -10.81 -13.62 10.41
N ASN A 338 -10.55 -13.84 11.70
CA ASN A 338 -11.58 -13.80 12.73
C ASN A 338 -11.80 -12.36 13.27
N VAL A 339 -12.77 -12.21 14.18
CA VAL A 339 -13.13 -10.90 14.75
C VAL A 339 -11.96 -10.25 15.48
N SER A 340 -11.11 -11.01 16.19
CA SER A 340 -9.97 -10.44 16.92
C SER A 340 -8.85 -9.94 16.00
N TRP A 341 -8.58 -10.62 14.88
CA TRP A 341 -7.72 -10.07 13.82
C TRP A 341 -8.30 -8.78 13.22
N ALA A 342 -9.58 -8.79 12.85
CA ALA A 342 -10.22 -7.63 12.24
C ALA A 342 -10.26 -6.42 13.19
N ALA A 343 -10.66 -6.63 14.44
CA ALA A 343 -10.68 -5.60 15.49
C ALA A 343 -9.27 -5.05 15.78
N SER A 344 -8.24 -5.89 15.75
CA SER A 344 -6.85 -5.44 15.88
C SER A 344 -6.45 -4.54 14.70
N GLN A 345 -6.60 -5.00 13.45
CA GLN A 345 -6.21 -4.21 12.28
C GLN A 345 -7.02 -2.91 12.12
N ILE A 346 -8.30 -2.90 12.51
CA ILE A 346 -9.14 -1.67 12.52
C ILE A 346 -8.67 -0.69 13.62
N ARG A 347 -8.28 -1.17 14.81
CA ARG A 347 -7.64 -0.30 15.83
C ARG A 347 -6.34 0.30 15.30
N HIS A 348 -5.50 -0.47 14.61
CA HIS A 348 -4.26 0.06 14.01
C HIS A 348 -4.56 1.20 13.00
N CYS A 349 -5.63 1.07 12.20
CA CYS A 349 -6.08 2.10 11.28
C CYS A 349 -6.51 3.39 12.03
N VAL A 350 -7.30 3.27 13.10
CA VAL A 350 -7.72 4.43 13.92
C VAL A 350 -6.51 5.11 14.58
N SER A 351 -5.62 4.35 15.22
CA SER A 351 -4.41 4.90 15.85
C SER A 351 -3.46 5.57 14.84
N GLN A 352 -3.42 5.07 13.58
CA GLN A 352 -2.66 5.70 12.50
C GLN A 352 -3.25 7.06 12.11
N ILE A 353 -4.58 7.20 12.03
CA ILE A 353 -5.24 8.50 11.82
C ILE A 353 -4.94 9.43 13.00
N GLU A 354 -5.18 8.97 14.23
CA GLU A 354 -4.99 9.74 15.46
C GLU A 354 -3.57 10.33 15.58
N ARG A 355 -2.54 9.51 15.34
CA ARG A 355 -1.15 9.97 15.38
C ARG A 355 -0.81 10.93 14.24
N THR A 356 -1.40 10.75 13.05
CA THR A 356 -1.22 11.68 11.91
C THR A 356 -1.88 13.04 12.16
N VAL A 357 -3.01 13.08 12.87
CA VAL A 357 -3.70 14.33 13.26
C VAL A 357 -3.00 15.02 14.43
N SER A 358 -2.57 14.26 15.44
CA SER A 358 -2.10 14.80 16.73
C SER A 358 -0.63 15.23 16.74
N ARG A 359 0.19 14.75 15.81
CA ARG A 359 1.66 14.95 15.80
C ARG A 359 2.20 15.64 14.54
N GLY A 360 1.35 16.35 13.80
CA GLY A 360 1.81 17.21 12.71
C GLY A 360 2.70 18.34 13.25
N SER A 361 3.91 18.50 12.72
CA SER A 361 4.82 19.61 13.03
C SER A 361 4.25 20.98 12.65
N HIS A 362 3.25 20.99 11.78
CA HIS A 362 2.32 22.09 11.52
C HIS A 362 0.88 21.57 11.68
N PRO A 363 -0.09 22.41 12.09
CA PRO A 363 -1.49 22.03 12.10
C PRO A 363 -1.92 21.59 10.69
N LEU A 364 -2.57 20.44 10.58
CA LEU A 364 -3.09 19.93 9.31
C LEU A 364 -3.98 20.97 8.62
N ALA A 365 -3.85 21.08 7.30
CA ALA A 365 -4.76 21.88 6.48
C ALA A 365 -6.22 21.42 6.67
N ASP A 366 -7.16 22.35 6.58
CA ASP A 366 -8.59 22.09 6.84
C ASP A 366 -9.15 20.93 5.99
N SER A 367 -8.76 20.83 4.72
CA SER A 367 -9.12 19.71 3.85
C SER A 367 -8.61 18.35 4.34
N ALA A 368 -7.41 18.31 4.94
CA ALA A 368 -6.85 17.10 5.55
C ALA A 368 -7.52 16.77 6.90
N ARG A 369 -7.87 17.79 7.71
CA ARG A 369 -8.67 17.62 8.94
C ARG A 369 -10.06 17.08 8.62
N ALA A 370 -10.71 17.61 7.58
CA ALA A 370 -11.99 17.15 7.07
C ALA A 370 -11.93 15.70 6.58
N SER A 371 -10.84 15.28 5.92
CA SER A 371 -10.72 13.89 5.48
C SER A 371 -10.38 12.92 6.62
N ALA A 372 -9.58 13.34 7.61
CA ALA A 372 -9.37 12.59 8.84
C ALA A 372 -10.70 12.34 9.58
N ALA A 373 -11.54 13.37 9.73
CA ALA A 373 -12.86 13.25 10.32
C ALA A 373 -13.77 12.31 9.51
N ARG A 374 -13.86 12.48 8.18
CA ARG A 374 -14.61 11.57 7.28
C ARG A 374 -14.16 10.12 7.41
N ALA A 375 -12.86 9.86 7.47
CA ALA A 375 -12.31 8.53 7.62
C ALA A 375 -12.72 7.89 8.95
N LEU A 376 -12.63 8.64 10.05
CA LEU A 376 -13.04 8.17 11.39
C LEU A 376 -14.56 7.92 11.48
N VAL A 377 -15.39 8.81 10.94
CA VAL A 377 -16.85 8.65 10.90
C VAL A 377 -17.24 7.47 10.01
N GLY A 378 -16.63 7.31 8.83
CA GLY A 378 -16.87 6.18 7.95
C GLY A 378 -16.45 4.83 8.55
N ILE A 379 -15.33 4.78 9.28
CA ILE A 379 -14.91 3.58 10.04
C ILE A 379 -15.90 3.27 11.17
N LEU A 380 -16.33 4.29 11.92
CA LEU A 380 -17.29 4.12 13.03
C LEU A 380 -18.65 3.64 12.51
N LEU A 381 -19.19 4.25 11.46
CA LEU A 381 -20.43 3.86 10.80
C LEU A 381 -20.34 2.42 10.26
N ALA A 382 -19.21 2.04 9.66
CA ALA A 382 -19.01 0.66 9.21
C ALA A 382 -19.05 -0.32 10.38
N VAL A 383 -18.27 -0.10 11.45
CA VAL A 383 -18.27 -0.98 12.64
C VAL A 383 -19.65 -1.01 13.32
N ALA A 384 -20.36 0.11 13.39
CA ALA A 384 -21.70 0.19 13.97
C ALA A 384 -22.75 -0.63 13.19
N ASN A 385 -22.63 -0.73 11.86
CA ASN A 385 -23.50 -1.58 11.04
C ASN A 385 -23.17 -3.08 11.16
N HIS A 386 -21.95 -3.45 11.55
CA HIS A 386 -21.53 -4.86 11.71
C HIS A 386 -21.78 -5.39 13.14
N ASN A 387 -22.90 -4.99 13.73
CA ASN A 387 -23.43 -5.56 14.97
C ASN A 387 -24.16 -6.89 14.71
N VAL A 388 -23.40 -7.90 14.29
CA VAL A 388 -23.94 -9.20 13.87
C VAL A 388 -23.17 -10.33 14.53
N ASP A 389 -23.86 -11.13 15.35
CA ASP A 389 -23.35 -12.36 15.98
C ASP A 389 -23.29 -13.54 14.98
N SER A 390 -22.66 -13.35 13.81
CA SER A 390 -22.59 -14.38 12.75
C SER A 390 -21.19 -14.88 12.39
N HIS A 391 -20.15 -14.32 13.03
CA HIS A 391 -18.77 -14.76 12.85
C HIS A 391 -18.44 -15.97 13.75
N ALA A 392 -17.30 -16.60 13.53
CA ALA A 392 -16.86 -17.79 14.27
C ALA A 392 -15.87 -17.44 15.41
N GLY A 393 -16.17 -17.92 16.62
CA GLY A 393 -15.38 -17.72 17.84
C GLY A 393 -16.08 -18.31 19.07
N ASP A 394 -15.39 -18.38 20.21
CA ASP A 394 -15.89 -19.08 21.41
C ASP A 394 -16.71 -18.18 22.37
N SER A 395 -16.74 -16.87 22.14
CA SER A 395 -17.49 -15.88 22.92
C SER A 395 -18.12 -14.83 22.00
N VAL A 396 -19.11 -14.06 22.49
CA VAL A 396 -19.77 -12.98 21.74
C VAL A 396 -18.74 -11.96 21.22
N ASP A 397 -17.77 -11.61 22.07
CA ASP A 397 -16.60 -10.76 21.77
C ASP A 397 -15.82 -11.22 20.53
N ASN A 398 -15.72 -12.54 20.33
CA ASN A 398 -15.01 -13.16 19.21
C ASN A 398 -15.94 -13.52 18.03
N ARG A 399 -17.25 -13.24 18.14
CA ARG A 399 -18.29 -13.54 17.15
C ARG A 399 -19.02 -12.33 16.59
N ASN A 400 -18.81 -11.14 17.16
CA ASN A 400 -19.43 -9.88 16.77
C ASN A 400 -18.41 -8.71 16.86
N LEU A 401 -18.07 -8.10 15.71
CA LEU A 401 -17.07 -7.04 15.61
C LEU A 401 -17.45 -5.78 16.40
N TYR A 402 -18.73 -5.41 16.38
CA TYR A 402 -19.26 -4.30 17.16
C TYR A 402 -19.00 -4.47 18.66
N MET A 403 -19.20 -5.68 19.20
CA MET A 403 -19.02 -5.95 20.64
C MET A 403 -17.54 -5.87 21.05
N CYS A 404 -16.63 -6.28 20.16
CA CYS A 404 -15.17 -6.23 20.36
C CYS A 404 -14.57 -4.82 20.34
N LEU A 405 -15.20 -3.88 19.62
CA LEU A 405 -14.70 -2.50 19.45
C LEU A 405 -15.47 -1.47 20.29
N LEU A 406 -16.81 -1.58 20.34
CA LEU A 406 -17.72 -0.59 20.90
C LEU A 406 -18.58 -1.14 22.04
N GLY A 407 -19.13 -2.35 21.92
CA GLY A 407 -20.23 -2.81 22.76
C GLY A 407 -19.87 -3.20 24.19
N ASN A 408 -18.78 -3.97 24.40
CA ASN A 408 -18.53 -4.59 25.70
C ASN A 408 -17.93 -3.64 26.74
N HIS A 409 -17.01 -2.77 26.31
CA HIS A 409 -16.24 -1.88 27.17
C HIS A 409 -16.06 -0.53 26.48
N ASP A 410 -16.07 0.56 27.25
CA ASP A 410 -15.69 1.87 26.73
C ASP A 410 -14.17 1.89 26.50
N THR A 411 -13.78 1.76 25.23
CA THR A 411 -12.39 1.76 24.78
C THR A 411 -11.95 3.12 24.24
N GLY A 412 -12.83 4.12 24.23
CA GLY A 412 -12.59 5.38 23.54
C GLY A 412 -12.45 5.27 22.01
N PHE A 413 -12.88 4.15 21.39
CA PHE A 413 -12.76 3.90 19.94
C PHE A 413 -13.21 5.11 19.09
N VAL A 414 -12.30 5.59 18.23
CA VAL A 414 -12.36 6.86 17.46
C VAL A 414 -12.60 8.17 18.23
N TYR A 415 -13.06 8.14 19.49
CA TYR A 415 -13.42 9.33 20.26
C TYR A 415 -12.24 10.29 20.46
N SER A 416 -11.07 9.77 20.87
CA SER A 416 -9.89 10.61 21.11
C SER A 416 -9.42 11.32 19.84
N ALA A 417 -9.37 10.60 18.72
CA ALA A 417 -9.03 11.16 17.41
C ALA A 417 -10.05 12.23 16.96
N LEU A 418 -11.35 11.97 17.11
CA LEU A 418 -12.41 12.94 16.77
C LEU A 418 -12.43 14.16 17.69
N ASP A 419 -12.04 14.04 18.97
CA ASP A 419 -11.96 15.20 19.89
C ASP A 419 -10.85 16.18 19.50
N THR A 420 -9.80 15.72 18.81
CA THR A 420 -8.82 16.61 18.16
C THR A 420 -9.34 17.33 16.92
N LEU A 421 -10.57 17.02 16.47
CA LEU A 421 -11.21 17.49 15.23
C LEU A 421 -12.56 18.20 15.49
N VAL A 422 -12.77 18.76 16.69
CA VAL A 422 -14.00 19.47 17.10
C VAL A 422 -14.42 20.65 16.19
N ASP A 423 -13.50 21.17 15.39
CA ASP A 423 -13.73 22.20 14.38
C ASP A 423 -14.50 21.70 13.15
N GLN A 424 -14.43 20.40 12.84
CA GLN A 424 -14.94 19.76 11.62
C GLN A 424 -16.47 19.50 11.70
N SER A 425 -17.22 20.56 11.99
CA SER A 425 -18.65 20.56 12.27
C SER A 425 -19.56 20.05 11.14
N GLN A 426 -19.08 19.94 9.91
CA GLN A 426 -19.83 19.39 8.78
C GLN A 426 -20.23 17.90 8.95
N PHE A 427 -19.58 17.15 9.86
CA PHE A 427 -19.90 15.74 10.13
C PHE A 427 -20.87 15.54 11.31
N ILE A 428 -21.47 16.60 11.84
CA ILE A 428 -22.40 16.54 12.98
C ILE A 428 -23.62 15.66 12.68
N GLU A 429 -24.22 15.80 11.48
CA GLU A 429 -25.43 15.02 11.10
C GLU A 429 -25.11 13.53 10.96
N GLU A 430 -24.01 13.17 10.27
CA GLU A 430 -23.53 11.78 10.14
C GLU A 430 -23.22 11.15 11.51
N LEU A 431 -22.63 11.92 12.43
CA LEU A 431 -22.38 11.47 13.81
C LEU A 431 -23.67 11.28 14.61
N GLU A 432 -24.71 12.06 14.36
CA GLU A 432 -26.01 11.91 15.04
C GLU A 432 -26.76 10.66 14.55
N ASP A 433 -26.76 10.38 13.24
CA ASP A 433 -27.30 9.12 12.68
C ASP A 433 -26.55 7.88 13.23
N VAL A 434 -25.21 7.95 13.29
CA VAL A 434 -24.38 6.91 13.94
C VAL A 434 -24.76 6.75 15.41
N MET A 435 -24.90 7.84 16.16
CA MET A 435 -25.25 7.80 17.58
C MET A 435 -26.63 7.17 17.84
N ASP A 436 -27.57 7.33 16.92
CA ASP A 436 -28.89 6.69 17.00
C ASP A 436 -28.79 5.17 16.72
N LEU A 437 -27.92 4.76 15.80
CA LEU A 437 -27.59 3.34 15.57
C LEU A 437 -26.85 2.71 16.78
N LEU A 438 -25.91 3.42 17.40
CA LEU A 438 -25.21 2.99 18.62
C LEU A 438 -26.18 2.86 19.82
N GLY A 439 -27.15 3.78 19.94
CA GLY A 439 -28.19 3.73 20.96
C GLY A 439 -29.11 2.51 20.84
N ARG A 440 -29.43 2.09 19.61
CA ARG A 440 -30.20 0.86 19.32
C ARG A 440 -29.35 -0.40 19.50
N SER A 441 -28.05 -0.31 19.23
CA SER A 441 -27.09 -1.41 19.33
C SER A 441 -26.52 -1.64 20.74
N GLY A 442 -26.89 -0.81 21.72
CA GLY A 442 -26.53 -1.02 23.13
C GLY A 442 -25.09 -0.65 23.50
N ALA A 443 -24.54 0.42 22.91
CA ALA A 443 -23.22 0.93 23.27
C ALA A 443 -23.12 1.35 24.77
N PRO A 444 -21.93 1.27 25.41
CA PRO A 444 -21.70 1.68 26.78
C PRO A 444 -22.16 3.12 27.05
N ALA A 445 -22.85 3.33 28.17
CA ALA A 445 -23.45 4.62 28.51
C ALA A 445 -22.42 5.75 28.64
N SER A 446 -21.17 5.45 29.04
CA SER A 446 -20.07 6.41 29.08
C SER A 446 -19.61 6.81 27.68
N TYR A 447 -19.42 5.86 26.76
CA TYR A 447 -19.07 6.15 25.36
C TYR A 447 -20.15 7.00 24.68
N VAL A 448 -21.42 6.65 24.90
CA VAL A 448 -22.58 7.39 24.41
C VAL A 448 -22.64 8.82 24.99
N ALA A 449 -22.27 9.01 26.26
CA ALA A 449 -22.19 10.34 26.88
C ALA A 449 -21.01 11.16 26.33
N ASN A 450 -19.84 10.53 26.15
CA ASN A 450 -18.63 11.15 25.61
C ASN A 450 -18.87 11.68 24.18
N MET A 451 -19.43 10.84 23.29
CA MET A 451 -19.75 11.22 21.91
C MET A 451 -20.83 12.32 21.83
N ARG A 452 -21.84 12.34 22.72
CA ARG A 452 -22.80 13.46 22.82
C ARG A 452 -22.14 14.75 23.32
N GLY A 453 -21.17 14.65 24.22
CA GLY A 453 -20.32 15.76 24.65
C GLY A 453 -19.49 16.33 23.49
N LEU A 454 -18.91 15.45 22.67
CA LEU A 454 -18.17 15.81 21.46
C LEU A 454 -19.04 16.58 20.45
N ILE A 455 -20.20 16.04 20.06
CA ILE A 455 -21.15 16.72 19.17
C ILE A 455 -21.54 18.11 19.72
N THR A 456 -21.71 18.22 21.05
CA THR A 456 -22.00 19.52 21.70
C THR A 456 -20.84 20.51 21.60
N ARG A 457 -19.57 20.04 21.68
CA ARG A 457 -18.39 20.88 21.42
C ARG A 457 -18.34 21.33 19.95
N MET A 458 -18.59 20.42 19.00
CA MET A 458 -18.58 20.74 17.57
C MET A 458 -19.61 21.82 17.20
N ARG A 459 -20.86 21.66 17.66
CA ARG A 459 -21.94 22.66 17.50
C ARG A 459 -21.56 24.03 18.09
N SER A 460 -20.84 24.05 19.20
CA SER A 460 -20.37 25.28 19.85
C SER A 460 -19.30 26.00 19.02
N HIS A 461 -18.38 25.25 18.41
CA HIS A 461 -17.34 25.80 17.53
C HIS A 461 -17.94 26.46 16.27
N THR A 462 -19.01 25.89 15.71
CA THR A 462 -19.77 26.49 14.60
C THR A 462 -20.35 27.85 14.97
N ALA A 463 -20.95 27.98 16.17
CA ALA A 463 -21.60 29.21 16.62
C ALA A 463 -20.62 30.38 16.83
N ASP A 464 -19.45 30.12 17.43
CA ASP A 464 -18.41 31.14 17.61
C ASP A 464 -17.74 31.55 16.28
N SER A 465 -17.60 30.60 15.34
CA SER A 465 -17.08 30.89 13.99
C SER A 465 -18.02 31.85 13.23
N GLY A 466 -19.34 31.59 13.27
CA GLY A 466 -20.34 32.48 12.68
C GLY A 466 -20.38 33.87 13.33
N ARG A 467 -20.19 33.96 14.65
CA ARG A 467 -20.09 35.23 15.39
C ARG A 467 -18.87 36.05 15.01
N ARG A 468 -17.69 35.43 14.84
CA ARG A 468 -16.47 36.14 14.42
C ARG A 468 -16.58 36.68 13.00
N SER A 469 -17.15 35.90 12.07
CA SER A 469 -17.39 36.35 10.69
C SER A 469 -18.38 37.54 10.62
N SER A 470 -19.42 37.52 11.46
CA SER A 470 -20.45 38.58 11.49
C SER A 470 -19.98 39.91 12.12
N GLY A 471 -18.80 39.94 12.76
CA GLY A 471 -18.33 41.11 13.53
C GLY A 471 -17.77 42.28 12.70
N ASN A 472 -17.46 42.07 11.42
CA ASN A 472 -16.60 42.99 10.66
C ASN A 472 -17.32 43.90 9.64
N PHE A 473 -18.66 43.93 9.62
CA PHE A 473 -19.43 44.92 8.86
C PHE A 473 -19.77 46.15 9.73
N THR A 474 -18.77 47.00 9.96
CA THR A 474 -18.99 48.35 10.50
C THR A 474 -19.74 49.21 9.48
N ALA A 475 -20.68 50.04 9.96
CA ALA A 475 -21.68 50.67 9.10
C ALA A 475 -21.11 51.79 8.20
N GLY A 476 -21.04 51.54 6.90
CA GLY A 476 -20.87 52.55 5.85
C GLY A 476 -22.19 52.79 5.12
N ALA A 477 -22.77 53.98 5.23
CA ALA A 477 -24.11 54.26 4.70
C ALA A 477 -24.13 54.49 3.18
N VAL A 478 -25.02 53.80 2.47
CA VAL A 478 -25.33 54.04 1.04
C VAL A 478 -26.85 54.04 0.82
N VAL A 479 -27.31 54.91 -0.08
CA VAL A 479 -28.73 55.27 -0.33
C VAL A 479 -29.45 54.22 -1.20
N PRO A 480 -30.72 53.85 -0.92
CA PRO A 480 -31.48 52.92 -1.75
C PRO A 480 -31.98 53.57 -3.06
N ARG A 481 -31.80 52.88 -4.20
CA ARG A 481 -32.43 53.22 -5.49
C ARG A 481 -32.91 52.00 -6.28
N SER A 482 -34.19 51.70 -6.11
CA SER A 482 -35.19 51.52 -7.18
C SER A 482 -34.93 50.67 -8.44
N ARG A 483 -35.79 49.64 -8.57
CA ARG A 483 -36.45 49.10 -9.80
C ARG A 483 -35.77 48.02 -10.68
N THR A 484 -36.59 46.98 -10.86
CA THR A 484 -36.80 45.96 -11.92
C THR A 484 -36.74 46.48 -13.39
N PRO A 485 -36.76 45.63 -14.46
CA PRO A 485 -37.24 44.22 -14.60
C PRO A 485 -36.19 43.20 -15.10
N VAL A 486 -36.31 41.88 -14.88
CA VAL A 486 -37.21 40.85 -15.50
C VAL A 486 -37.08 40.72 -17.02
N LEU A 487 -36.52 39.59 -17.49
CA LEU A 487 -36.73 39.02 -18.82
C LEU A 487 -36.73 37.47 -18.74
N GLU A 488 -37.77 36.87 -19.31
CA GLU A 488 -37.98 35.43 -19.54
C GLU A 488 -39.07 35.32 -20.64
N PRO A 489 -39.27 34.19 -21.32
CA PRO A 489 -38.33 33.13 -21.69
C PRO A 489 -38.20 33.06 -23.23
N SER A 490 -37.61 31.99 -23.78
CA SER A 490 -37.87 31.54 -25.15
C SER A 490 -37.77 30.02 -25.25
N ALA A 491 -38.79 29.39 -25.81
CA ALA A 491 -38.96 27.95 -25.77
C ALA A 491 -38.95 27.31 -27.17
N GLY A 492 -38.52 26.04 -27.20
CA GLY A 492 -38.76 25.11 -28.31
C GLY A 492 -37.64 25.06 -29.35
N HIS A 493 -37.11 23.85 -29.57
CA HIS A 493 -37.53 23.05 -30.71
C HIS A 493 -37.46 21.56 -30.36
N SER A 494 -38.48 20.80 -30.75
CA SER A 494 -38.53 19.35 -30.57
C SER A 494 -38.39 18.67 -31.92
N GLN A 495 -37.51 17.67 -32.04
CA GLN A 495 -37.58 16.70 -33.13
C GLN A 495 -36.84 15.39 -32.76
N ALA A 496 -37.57 14.28 -32.82
CA ALA A 496 -37.05 12.95 -33.09
C ALA A 496 -37.50 12.57 -34.52
N PRO A 497 -36.79 11.65 -35.21
CA PRO A 497 -37.30 10.27 -35.22
C PRO A 497 -36.22 9.16 -35.28
N ASP A 498 -36.47 8.06 -34.55
CA ASP A 498 -36.88 6.71 -35.05
C ASP A 498 -36.18 6.05 -36.28
N PRO A 499 -36.27 4.70 -36.50
CA PRO A 499 -35.14 3.85 -36.10
C PRO A 499 -34.69 2.75 -37.10
N GLY A 500 -33.51 2.17 -36.85
CA GLY A 500 -33.03 0.90 -37.42
C GLY A 500 -32.23 0.98 -38.74
N PRO A 501 -31.73 -0.15 -39.29
CA PRO A 501 -31.98 -1.54 -38.90
C PRO A 501 -30.71 -2.37 -38.56
N SER A 502 -30.92 -3.66 -38.28
CA SER A 502 -29.94 -4.68 -37.89
C SER A 502 -28.84 -4.98 -38.92
N GLY A 503 -27.59 -5.17 -38.47
CA GLY A 503 -26.48 -5.68 -39.28
C GLY A 503 -25.68 -6.79 -38.59
N ARG A 504 -25.79 -8.03 -39.07
CA ARG A 504 -24.90 -9.14 -38.67
C ARG A 504 -23.62 -9.10 -39.50
N SER A 505 -22.45 -9.15 -38.89
CA SER A 505 -21.26 -9.70 -39.56
C SER A 505 -20.25 -10.33 -38.61
N SER A 506 -19.72 -11.45 -39.10
CA SER A 506 -18.74 -12.37 -38.52
C SER A 506 -17.49 -11.71 -37.94
N ARG A 507 -17.08 -12.14 -36.74
CA ARG A 507 -15.79 -11.81 -36.12
C ARG A 507 -14.80 -12.96 -36.39
N PRO A 508 -13.67 -12.75 -37.10
CA PRO A 508 -12.63 -13.76 -37.20
C PRO A 508 -11.85 -13.87 -35.87
N SER A 509 -11.51 -15.09 -35.46
CA SER A 509 -10.64 -15.34 -34.32
C SER A 509 -9.17 -15.06 -34.70
N ASN A 510 -8.53 -14.09 -34.07
CA ASN A 510 -7.10 -13.85 -34.23
C ASN A 510 -6.39 -13.96 -32.87
N THR A 511 -5.54 -14.97 -32.72
CA THR A 511 -4.82 -15.28 -31.48
C THR A 511 -3.57 -14.40 -31.34
N GLY A 512 -3.73 -13.25 -30.69
CA GLY A 512 -2.60 -12.38 -30.33
C GLY A 512 -1.78 -12.98 -29.19
N SER A 513 -0.55 -13.41 -29.48
CA SER A 513 0.41 -13.85 -28.47
C SER A 513 0.97 -12.64 -27.71
N GLY A 514 0.63 -12.53 -26.42
CA GLY A 514 1.28 -11.61 -25.49
C GLY A 514 2.50 -12.26 -24.83
N ASN A 515 3.57 -11.50 -24.63
CA ASN A 515 4.78 -11.99 -23.96
C ASN A 515 4.54 -12.14 -22.45
N THR A 516 4.39 -13.38 -21.97
CA THR A 516 4.31 -13.68 -20.54
C THR A 516 5.68 -13.46 -19.87
N VAL A 517 5.73 -12.68 -18.80
CA VAL A 517 6.91 -12.59 -17.93
C VAL A 517 6.85 -13.74 -16.93
N HIS A 518 7.64 -14.79 -17.14
CA HIS A 518 7.72 -15.90 -16.20
C HIS A 518 8.28 -15.45 -14.84
N PHE A 519 7.64 -15.92 -13.76
CA PHE A 519 8.19 -15.85 -12.42
C PHE A 519 9.47 -16.70 -12.36
N LEU A 520 10.64 -16.06 -12.44
CA LEU A 520 11.92 -16.76 -12.65
C LEU A 520 12.29 -17.68 -11.48
N THR A 521 12.02 -18.98 -11.65
CA THR A 521 12.77 -20.02 -10.96
C THR A 521 14.21 -20.01 -11.50
N PRO A 522 15.24 -20.00 -10.64
CA PRO A 522 16.62 -19.92 -11.10
C PRO A 522 17.03 -21.22 -11.80
N GLU A 523 17.50 -21.13 -13.04
CA GLU A 523 18.18 -22.24 -13.71
C GLU A 523 19.39 -22.70 -12.88
N VAL A 524 19.44 -24.01 -12.60
CA VAL A 524 20.63 -24.63 -12.00
C VAL A 524 21.69 -24.73 -13.09
N PRO A 525 22.90 -24.16 -12.92
CA PRO A 525 23.92 -24.20 -13.96
C PRO A 525 24.36 -25.66 -14.23
N ALA A 526 24.23 -26.09 -15.48
CA ALA A 526 24.57 -27.45 -15.90
C ALA A 526 26.04 -27.77 -15.56
N SER A 527 26.25 -28.80 -14.76
CA SER A 527 27.58 -29.18 -14.27
C SER A 527 28.46 -29.71 -15.40
N MET A 528 29.71 -29.23 -15.45
CA MET A 528 30.59 -29.50 -16.59
C MET A 528 30.95 -30.98 -16.75
N SER A 529 30.81 -31.50 -17.96
CA SER A 529 31.12 -32.88 -18.30
C SER A 529 32.62 -33.21 -18.18
N ARG A 530 32.96 -34.07 -17.21
CA ARG A 530 34.11 -34.99 -17.25
C ARG A 530 33.58 -36.40 -16.99
N GLY A 531 34.06 -37.47 -17.63
CA GLY A 531 35.08 -37.52 -18.68
C GLY A 531 35.73 -38.91 -18.79
N ARG A 532 35.07 -39.84 -19.51
CA ARG A 532 35.53 -41.21 -19.85
C ARG A 532 35.74 -42.21 -18.69
N GLY A 533 34.98 -43.30 -18.72
CA GLY A 533 35.31 -44.56 -18.04
C GLY A 533 34.62 -45.74 -18.76
N ARG A 534 35.38 -46.68 -19.32
CA ARG A 534 34.85 -47.90 -19.96
C ARG A 534 34.87 -49.04 -18.94
N GLY A 535 33.76 -49.80 -18.82
CA GLY A 535 33.70 -51.03 -18.03
C GLY A 535 32.67 -52.02 -18.59
N ARG A 536 33.11 -53.24 -18.92
CA ARG A 536 32.25 -54.40 -19.28
C ARG A 536 32.31 -55.40 -18.12
N GLY A 537 31.17 -56.01 -17.76
CA GLY A 537 31.09 -57.08 -16.75
C GLY A 537 29.73 -57.03 -16.03
N ASN A 538 28.68 -57.82 -16.31
CA ASN A 538 28.49 -59.23 -16.71
C ASN A 538 28.24 -60.19 -15.53
N ARG A 539 26.95 -60.53 -15.33
CA ARG A 539 26.37 -61.80 -14.79
C ARG A 539 26.42 -62.15 -13.27
N THR A 540 25.22 -62.54 -12.80
CA THR A 540 24.85 -63.69 -11.91
C THR A 540 25.30 -63.78 -10.44
N GLY A 541 24.33 -64.07 -9.54
CA GLY A 541 24.51 -65.02 -8.42
C GLY A 541 23.71 -64.72 -7.12
N GLY A 542 23.01 -65.71 -6.55
CA GLY A 542 22.40 -65.70 -5.19
C GLY A 542 21.08 -64.91 -5.07
N ALA A 543 19.92 -65.41 -4.61
CA ALA A 543 19.47 -66.62 -3.89
C ALA A 543 19.70 -66.66 -2.36
N GLY A 544 18.62 -66.65 -1.57
CA GLY A 544 18.60 -66.81 -0.10
C GLY A 544 17.19 -66.73 0.52
N SER A 545 16.95 -67.48 1.61
CA SER A 545 15.67 -67.69 2.35
C SER A 545 14.83 -66.42 2.66
N LYS A 546 13.49 -66.40 2.71
CA LYS A 546 12.41 -67.30 3.24
C LYS A 546 12.28 -67.38 4.78
N ARG A 547 11.09 -66.95 5.27
CA ARG A 547 10.40 -67.34 6.53
C ARG A 547 11.07 -66.88 7.86
N SER A 548 10.36 -66.72 8.99
CA SER A 548 8.95 -67.07 9.31
C SER A 548 8.36 -66.36 10.54
N VAL A 549 7.02 -66.20 10.53
CA VAL A 549 6.07 -66.38 11.65
C VAL A 549 5.93 -65.30 12.74
N SER A 550 4.66 -65.01 13.02
CA SER A 550 4.09 -64.21 14.11
C SER A 550 4.06 -64.94 15.46
N GLY A 551 4.20 -64.20 16.57
CA GLY A 551 3.94 -64.70 17.93
C GLY A 551 3.04 -63.75 18.73
N SER A 552 1.81 -64.16 18.99
CA SER A 552 0.87 -63.46 19.88
C SER A 552 0.99 -63.98 21.32
N GLY A 553 1.02 -63.08 22.30
CA GLY A 553 1.01 -63.43 23.73
C GLY A 553 0.25 -62.40 24.55
N GLN A 554 -0.69 -62.87 25.39
CA GLN A 554 -1.51 -62.03 26.27
C GLN A 554 -1.03 -62.11 27.73
N ASP A 555 -1.54 -61.15 28.52
CA ASP A 555 -2.11 -61.34 29.85
C ASP A 555 -1.29 -60.91 31.09
N ARG A 556 -2.00 -60.25 32.03
CA ARG A 556 -1.67 -59.88 33.44
C ARG A 556 -0.54 -58.84 33.67
N GLY A 557 -0.65 -57.91 34.61
CA GLY A 557 -1.79 -57.55 35.47
C GLY A 557 -1.38 -56.82 36.78
N ARG A 558 -2.33 -56.07 37.38
CA ARG A 558 -2.19 -55.19 38.59
C ARG A 558 -1.33 -53.93 38.39
N GLY A 559 -1.56 -52.80 39.08
CA GLY A 559 -2.72 -52.38 39.88
C GLY A 559 -2.43 -51.88 41.32
N SER A 560 -2.22 -50.56 41.50
CA SER A 560 -2.37 -49.80 42.77
C SER A 560 -2.36 -48.28 42.44
N LYS A 561 -3.31 -47.41 42.81
CA LYS A 561 -3.80 -46.91 44.12
C LYS A 561 -2.84 -45.99 44.91
N ARG A 562 -2.88 -44.69 44.58
CA ARG A 562 -3.03 -43.50 45.48
C ARG A 562 -2.89 -42.23 44.60
N ALA A 563 -3.69 -41.17 44.67
CA ALA A 563 -4.55 -40.61 45.73
C ALA A 563 -3.80 -39.90 46.86
N ARG A 564 -3.45 -38.63 46.60
CA ARG A 564 -3.77 -37.52 47.49
C ARG A 564 -4.12 -36.28 46.67
#